data_AF-A0A095TZP4-F1
#
_entry.id   AF-A0A095TZP4-F1
#
_cell.length_a   1.000
_cell.length_b   1.000
_cell.length_c   1.000
_cell.angle_alpha   90.00
_cell.angle_beta   90.00
_cell.angle_gamma   90.00
#
_symmetry.space_group_name_H-M   'P 1'
#
loop_
_entity.id
_entity.type
_entity.pdbx_description
1 polymer ?
#
loop_
_entity_poly.entity_id
_entity_poly.type
_entity_poly.pdbx_seq_one_letter_code
_entity_poly.pdbx_strand_id
1 'polypeptide(L)'
;MGSFLNINLDGKIDTNFFIKHIFFSFFWVLGILIFIFRFDILINNEYSSSLNWLHISIPTLYFLLLIIYFCFIKWYYIVAFIFYPFLMFFWFLPKTILSVGKVYLLGTYLNWIFSKLSNFKLFIFNIFFLLFSFIFFITVNENWTRWLFIICLSYFYLVYLYKFLIKSFKKPTLFGADIDEVFSKLINDKSPENSLVIKSYIIQKEDEKLEEYLLKEVRIKRMLLANYAIELLSKRLNGYKGQQAYIISWIFGAMMFFLSSIIFFWFLNFQLYKIDHSNFNYTGTSTSFDFLYYTIKTITFGDIELIKPISVLARISETCSFFTIGIFFLVIVVSIVLSMKQDKVNENVKLTTELMNSESLTLITYMKEEFGLEIKSAFGEIKNIDDSLKKLKDIIDKIF
;
A
#
# COMPACT_ATOMS: atom_id res chain seq x y z
N MET A 1 23.04 -13.42 4.43
CA MET A 1 22.07 -12.44 4.96
C MET A 1 21.51 -11.50 3.88
N GLY A 2 22.30 -10.99 2.92
CA GLY A 2 21.81 -10.06 1.88
C GLY A 2 20.65 -10.56 0.99
N SER A 3 20.49 -11.87 0.82
CA SER A 3 19.36 -12.48 0.08
C SER A 3 18.03 -12.49 0.83
N PHE A 4 18.03 -12.22 2.14
CA PHE A 4 16.83 -12.36 2.97
C PHE A 4 15.85 -11.20 2.80
N LEU A 5 16.35 -9.96 2.76
CA LEU A 5 15.53 -8.78 2.49
C LEU A 5 15.53 -8.42 1.01
N ASN A 6 16.28 -9.17 0.18
CA ASN A 6 16.60 -8.82 -1.20
C ASN A 6 16.97 -7.33 -1.25
N ILE A 7 18.04 -6.91 -0.59
CA ILE A 7 18.36 -5.48 -0.43
C ILE A 7 18.72 -4.84 -1.78
N ASN A 8 19.11 -5.66 -2.76
CA ASN A 8 19.39 -5.19 -4.10
C ASN A 8 18.09 -4.71 -4.78
N LEU A 9 17.99 -3.39 -4.98
CA LEU A 9 16.88 -2.74 -5.68
C LEU A 9 16.88 -3.06 -7.18
N ASP A 10 18.03 -3.42 -7.75
CA ASP A 10 18.23 -3.61 -9.19
C ASP A 10 18.11 -5.08 -9.62
N GLY A 11 18.19 -6.01 -8.67
CA GLY A 11 18.07 -7.44 -8.94
C GLY A 11 16.62 -7.89 -9.15
N LYS A 12 16.38 -8.73 -10.18
CA LYS A 12 15.12 -9.46 -10.30
C LYS A 12 14.85 -10.22 -9.00
N ILE A 13 13.60 -10.22 -8.55
CA ILE A 13 13.21 -11.01 -7.37
C ILE A 13 13.50 -12.48 -7.68
N ASP A 14 14.36 -13.10 -6.89
CA ASP A 14 14.64 -14.52 -7.00
C ASP A 14 13.32 -15.30 -6.89
N THR A 15 13.08 -16.21 -7.83
CA THR A 15 11.89 -17.07 -7.89
C THR A 15 11.63 -17.78 -6.57
N ASN A 16 12.68 -18.25 -5.90
CA ASN A 16 12.59 -18.89 -4.58
C ASN A 16 12.07 -17.95 -3.50
N PHE A 17 12.39 -16.66 -3.60
CA PHE A 17 11.91 -15.64 -2.68
C PHE A 17 10.44 -15.30 -2.95
N PHE A 18 10.06 -15.18 -4.22
CA PHE A 18 8.67 -14.95 -4.62
C PHE A 18 7.74 -16.09 -4.19
N ILE A 19 8.17 -17.34 -4.33
CA ILE A 19 7.40 -18.50 -3.85
C ILE A 19 7.16 -18.41 -2.33
N LYS A 20 8.18 -18.04 -1.54
CA LYS A 20 8.04 -17.83 -0.09
C LYS A 20 7.04 -16.73 0.23
N HIS A 21 7.01 -15.64 -0.53
CA HIS A 21 6.00 -14.59 -0.40
C HIS A 21 4.58 -15.12 -0.58
N ILE A 22 4.36 -15.94 -1.61
CA ILE A 22 3.06 -16.55 -1.86
C ILE A 22 2.65 -17.41 -0.66
N PHE A 23 3.54 -18.28 -0.18
CA PHE A 23 3.26 -19.12 0.99
C PHE A 23 3.00 -18.29 2.25
N PHE A 24 3.81 -17.26 2.51
CA PHE A 24 3.64 -16.40 3.68
C PHE A 24 2.29 -15.67 3.62
N SER A 25 1.94 -15.09 2.48
CA SER A 25 0.64 -14.46 2.27
C SER A 25 -0.50 -15.46 2.43
N PHE A 26 -0.37 -16.66 1.87
CA PHE A 26 -1.38 -17.72 1.95
C PHE A 26 -1.63 -18.14 3.40
N PHE A 27 -0.58 -18.52 4.15
CA PHE A 27 -0.71 -18.90 5.55
C PHE A 27 -1.26 -17.77 6.41
N TRP A 28 -0.86 -16.52 6.20
CA TRP A 28 -1.43 -15.39 6.95
C TRP A 28 -2.91 -15.18 6.67
N VAL A 29 -3.33 -15.19 5.40
CA VAL A 29 -4.74 -15.05 5.03
C VAL A 29 -5.56 -16.19 5.63
N LEU A 30 -5.07 -17.42 5.52
CA LEU A 30 -5.75 -18.62 6.03
C LEU A 30 -5.82 -18.60 7.57
N GLY A 31 -4.74 -18.19 8.25
CA GLY A 31 -4.72 -18.02 9.69
C GLY A 31 -5.70 -16.94 10.17
N ILE A 32 -5.76 -15.80 9.48
CA ILE A 32 -6.75 -14.76 9.76
C ILE A 32 -8.18 -15.30 9.59
N LEU A 33 -8.46 -16.03 8.50
CA LEU A 33 -9.77 -16.63 8.25
C LEU A 33 -10.18 -17.65 9.33
N ILE A 34 -9.24 -18.50 9.75
CA ILE A 34 -9.51 -19.53 10.78
C ILE A 34 -9.63 -18.89 12.16
N PHE A 35 -8.65 -18.10 12.62
CA PHE A 35 -8.59 -17.68 14.02
C PHE A 35 -9.39 -16.42 14.32
N ILE A 36 -9.40 -15.45 13.40
CA ILE A 36 -10.10 -14.17 13.60
C ILE A 36 -11.54 -14.29 13.13
N PHE A 37 -11.74 -14.74 11.89
CA PHE A 37 -13.08 -14.82 11.29
C PHE A 37 -13.85 -16.09 11.67
N ARG A 38 -13.19 -17.06 12.32
CA ARG A 38 -13.80 -18.35 12.74
C ARG A 38 -14.61 -19.00 11.62
N PHE A 39 -14.03 -19.03 10.42
CA PHE A 39 -14.67 -19.60 9.23
C PHE A 39 -15.07 -21.07 9.42
N ASP A 40 -14.35 -21.79 10.27
CA ASP A 40 -14.68 -23.12 10.76
C ASP A 40 -16.08 -23.20 11.40
N ILE A 41 -16.44 -22.24 12.25
CA ILE A 41 -17.75 -22.17 12.88
C ILE A 41 -18.82 -21.80 11.86
N LEU A 42 -18.51 -20.84 10.98
CA LEU A 42 -19.45 -20.38 9.96
C LEU A 42 -19.88 -21.53 9.03
N ILE A 43 -18.92 -22.34 8.56
CA ILE A 43 -19.23 -23.56 7.80
C ILE A 43 -20.07 -24.51 8.65
N ASN A 44 -19.66 -24.78 9.90
CA ASN A 44 -20.37 -25.76 10.72
C ASN A 44 -21.82 -25.37 11.02
N ASN A 45 -22.13 -24.07 11.08
CA ASN A 45 -23.49 -23.58 11.28
C ASN A 45 -24.37 -23.68 10.01
N GLU A 46 -23.78 -23.67 8.82
CA GLU A 46 -24.51 -23.82 7.56
C GLU A 46 -24.71 -25.28 7.13
N TYR A 47 -23.88 -26.20 7.61
CA TYR A 47 -23.93 -27.61 7.25
C TYR A 47 -24.32 -28.52 8.44
N SER A 48 -24.59 -29.81 8.17
CA SER A 48 -25.12 -30.73 9.18
C SER A 48 -24.18 -30.96 10.37
N SER A 49 -24.75 -31.23 11.54
CA SER A 49 -24.06 -31.50 12.82
C SER A 49 -23.01 -32.63 12.76
N SER A 50 -23.02 -33.46 11.73
CA SER A 50 -21.98 -34.44 11.43
C SER A 50 -20.60 -33.81 11.15
N LEU A 51 -20.52 -32.51 10.85
CA LEU A 51 -19.29 -31.79 10.55
C LEU A 51 -18.65 -31.08 11.75
N ASN A 52 -19.18 -31.27 12.97
CA ASN A 52 -18.64 -30.67 14.19
C ASN A 52 -17.13 -30.94 14.40
N TRP A 53 -16.58 -32.02 13.86
CA TRP A 53 -15.15 -32.34 13.94
C TRP A 53 -14.25 -31.33 13.17
N LEU A 54 -14.80 -30.61 12.18
CA LEU A 54 -14.06 -29.59 11.41
C LEU A 54 -13.60 -28.42 12.28
N HIS A 55 -14.39 -28.08 13.31
CA HIS A 55 -14.08 -27.02 14.28
C HIS A 55 -12.71 -27.21 14.93
N ILE A 56 -12.38 -28.45 15.30
CA ILE A 56 -11.08 -28.78 15.90
C ILE A 56 -10.06 -29.06 14.79
N SER A 57 -10.46 -29.78 13.74
CA SER A 57 -9.53 -30.33 12.76
C SER A 57 -8.92 -29.27 11.85
N ILE A 58 -9.66 -28.22 11.48
CA ILE A 58 -9.17 -27.16 10.59
C ILE A 58 -8.03 -26.34 11.26
N PRO A 59 -8.19 -25.79 12.48
CA PRO A 59 -7.10 -25.13 13.19
C PRO A 59 -5.89 -26.04 13.42
N THR A 60 -6.13 -27.30 13.82
CA THR A 60 -5.04 -28.27 14.06
C THR A 60 -4.28 -28.58 12.78
N LEU A 61 -4.98 -28.81 11.66
CA LEU A 61 -4.36 -29.05 10.36
C LEU A 61 -3.56 -27.82 9.89
N TYR A 62 -4.09 -26.61 10.09
CA TYR A 62 -3.36 -25.38 9.79
C TYR A 62 -2.04 -25.30 10.57
N PHE A 63 -2.06 -25.52 11.89
CA PHE A 63 -0.84 -25.52 12.70
C PHE A 63 0.13 -26.61 12.28
N LEU A 64 -0.36 -27.82 11.99
CA LEU A 64 0.47 -28.92 11.53
C LEU A 64 1.15 -28.60 10.19
N LEU A 65 0.41 -28.06 9.22
CA LEU A 65 0.98 -27.61 7.95
C LEU A 65 2.01 -26.48 8.13
N LEU A 66 1.73 -25.55 9.05
CA LEU A 66 2.62 -24.43 9.35
C LEU A 66 3.92 -24.90 10.03
N ILE A 67 3.84 -25.85 10.97
CA ILE A 67 4.99 -26.47 11.63
C ILE A 67 5.82 -27.26 10.60
N ILE A 68 5.18 -28.08 9.78
CA ILE A 68 5.86 -28.83 8.70
C ILE A 68 6.60 -27.86 7.79
N TYR A 69 5.93 -26.80 7.34
CA TYR A 69 6.56 -25.77 6.51
C TYR A 69 7.75 -25.10 7.22
N PHE A 70 7.64 -24.82 8.52
CA PHE A 70 8.71 -24.23 9.33
C PHE A 70 9.92 -25.15 9.51
N CYS A 71 9.73 -26.46 9.58
CA CYS A 71 10.85 -27.41 9.62
C CYS A 71 11.71 -27.39 8.35
N PHE A 72 11.14 -27.03 7.20
CA PHE A 72 11.86 -26.97 5.92
C PHE A 72 12.54 -25.62 5.64
N ILE A 73 12.29 -24.59 6.45
CA ILE A 73 12.89 -23.26 6.25
C ILE A 73 13.88 -22.93 7.37
N LYS A 74 14.86 -22.09 7.05
CA LYS A 74 15.83 -21.61 8.05
C LYS A 74 15.16 -20.71 9.09
N TRP A 75 15.61 -20.77 10.34
CA TRP A 75 15.01 -20.07 11.50
C TRP A 75 14.72 -18.58 11.27
N TYR A 76 15.58 -17.87 10.54
CA TYR A 76 15.40 -16.43 10.29
C TYR A 76 14.19 -16.13 9.38
N TYR A 77 13.73 -17.10 8.56
CA TYR A 77 12.49 -16.97 7.80
C TYR A 77 11.24 -17.09 8.68
N ILE A 78 11.32 -17.79 9.82
CA ILE A 78 10.23 -17.85 10.80
C ILE A 78 10.02 -16.46 11.41
N VAL A 79 11.11 -15.78 11.75
CA VAL A 79 11.05 -14.38 12.22
C VAL A 79 10.43 -13.48 11.16
N ALA A 80 10.84 -13.58 9.89
CA ALA A 80 10.19 -12.82 8.81
C ALA A 80 8.71 -13.16 8.63
N PHE A 81 8.32 -14.42 8.82
CA PHE A 81 6.92 -14.81 8.73
C PHE A 81 6.08 -14.11 9.79
N ILE A 82 6.54 -14.06 11.04
CA ILE A 82 5.83 -13.38 12.14
C ILE A 82 5.66 -11.89 11.84
N PHE A 83 6.70 -11.24 11.34
CA PHE A 83 6.66 -9.82 10.94
C PHE A 83 6.17 -9.60 9.51
N TYR A 84 5.64 -10.62 8.84
CA TYR A 84 5.36 -10.56 7.41
C TYR A 84 4.36 -9.47 7.02
N PRO A 85 3.23 -9.26 7.73
CA PRO A 85 2.31 -8.18 7.38
C PRO A 85 3.00 -6.81 7.41
N PHE A 86 3.83 -6.57 8.43
CA PHE A 86 4.61 -5.33 8.54
C PHE A 86 5.64 -5.21 7.42
N LEU A 87 6.42 -6.26 7.16
CA LEU A 87 7.41 -6.26 6.07
C LEU A 87 6.75 -6.09 4.70
N MET A 88 5.56 -6.68 4.48
CA MET A 88 4.80 -6.54 3.24
C MET A 88 4.41 -5.09 2.99
N PHE A 89 3.87 -4.41 3.99
CA PHE A 89 3.48 -3.00 3.87
C PHE A 89 4.68 -2.04 3.83
N PHE A 90 5.68 -2.20 4.70
CA PHE A 90 6.73 -1.20 4.86
C PHE A 90 7.98 -1.45 4.00
N TRP A 91 8.18 -2.67 3.51
CA TRP A 91 9.38 -3.03 2.74
C TRP A 91 9.05 -3.54 1.34
N PHE A 92 8.32 -4.63 1.23
CA PHE A 92 8.15 -5.33 -0.05
C PHE A 92 7.32 -4.54 -1.06
N LEU A 93 6.23 -3.91 -0.62
CA LEU A 93 5.38 -3.11 -1.49
C LEU A 93 6.10 -1.84 -1.99
N PRO A 94 6.75 -1.02 -1.13
CA PRO A 94 7.62 0.08 -1.56
C PRO A 94 8.73 -0.36 -2.50
N LYS A 95 9.43 -1.46 -2.16
CA LYS A 95 10.50 -2.00 -2.99
C LYS A 95 10.00 -2.39 -4.38
N THR A 96 8.87 -3.10 -4.45
CA THR A 96 8.29 -3.53 -5.72
C THR A 96 7.94 -2.31 -6.56
N ILE A 97 7.32 -1.30 -5.97
CA ILE A 97 7.00 -0.03 -6.63
C ILE A 97 8.28 0.66 -7.17
N LEU A 98 9.34 0.72 -6.37
CA LEU A 98 10.63 1.30 -6.74
C LEU A 98 11.33 0.50 -7.85
N SER A 99 11.30 -0.84 -7.79
CA SER A 99 11.94 -1.72 -8.77
C SER A 99 11.27 -1.69 -10.14
N VAL A 100 9.94 -1.52 -10.17
CA VAL A 100 9.16 -1.31 -11.41
C VAL A 100 9.38 0.11 -11.95
N GLY A 101 10.12 0.95 -11.21
CA GLY A 101 10.46 2.31 -11.59
C GLY A 101 9.26 3.27 -11.52
N LYS A 102 8.22 2.94 -10.76
CA LYS A 102 7.04 3.81 -10.72
C LYS A 102 7.15 4.75 -9.52
N VAL A 103 8.06 5.72 -9.59
CA VAL A 103 8.25 6.74 -8.53
C VAL A 103 6.93 7.49 -8.25
N TYR A 104 6.09 7.69 -9.27
CA TYR A 104 4.73 8.20 -9.09
C TYR A 104 3.89 7.32 -8.15
N LEU A 105 3.91 6.00 -8.35
CA LEU A 105 3.20 5.08 -7.46
C LEU A 105 3.75 5.16 -6.04
N LEU A 106 5.06 5.34 -5.86
CA LEU A 106 5.66 5.50 -4.54
C LEU A 106 5.18 6.78 -3.87
N GLY A 107 5.20 7.90 -4.61
CA GLY A 107 4.68 9.18 -4.13
C GLY A 107 3.20 9.07 -3.73
N THR A 108 2.38 8.39 -4.53
CA THR A 108 0.97 8.14 -4.16
C THR A 108 0.82 7.23 -2.95
N TYR A 109 1.70 6.23 -2.80
CA TYR A 109 1.71 5.31 -1.68
C TYR A 109 2.10 6.00 -0.37
N LEU A 110 3.19 6.78 -0.40
CA LEU A 110 3.65 7.57 0.74
C LEU A 110 2.63 8.64 1.12
N ASN A 111 2.03 9.32 0.14
CA ASN A 111 0.96 10.28 0.41
C ASN A 111 -0.27 9.59 1.03
N TRP A 112 -0.61 8.38 0.57
CA TRP A 112 -1.68 7.60 1.20
C TRP A 112 -1.36 7.29 2.67
N ILE A 113 -0.15 6.81 2.98
CA ILE A 113 0.29 6.59 4.38
C ILE A 113 0.22 7.89 5.18
N PHE A 114 0.82 8.96 4.67
CA PHE A 114 0.89 10.24 5.37
C PHE A 114 -0.49 10.84 5.63
N SER A 115 -1.41 10.74 4.66
CA SER A 115 -2.79 11.20 4.82
C SER A 115 -3.58 10.43 5.89
N LYS A 116 -3.20 9.17 6.15
CA LYS A 116 -3.79 8.34 7.21
C LYS A 116 -3.19 8.65 8.56
N LEU A 117 -1.87 8.89 8.60
CA LEU A 117 -1.16 9.25 9.83
C LEU A 117 -1.46 10.69 10.28
N SER A 118 -1.69 11.62 9.35
CA SER A 118 -2.02 13.02 9.70
C SER A 118 -3.31 13.14 10.50
N ASN A 119 -4.27 12.24 10.26
CA ASN A 119 -5.53 12.14 11.00
C ASN A 119 -5.61 10.83 11.79
N PHE A 120 -4.54 10.47 12.49
CA PHE A 120 -4.41 9.18 13.20
C PHE A 120 -5.59 8.86 14.14
N LYS A 121 -6.12 9.86 14.86
CA LYS A 121 -7.30 9.69 15.75
C LYS A 121 -8.54 9.22 14.99
N LEU A 122 -8.86 9.89 13.88
CA LEU A 122 -9.99 9.54 13.02
C LEU A 122 -9.77 8.18 12.34
N PHE A 123 -8.52 7.87 11.96
CA PHE A 123 -8.16 6.59 11.37
C PHE A 123 -8.38 5.42 12.34
N ILE A 124 -7.89 5.52 13.58
CA ILE A 124 -8.13 4.51 14.61
C ILE A 124 -9.61 4.37 14.89
N PHE A 125 -10.32 5.49 15.09
CA PHE A 125 -11.76 5.47 15.35
C PHE A 125 -12.52 4.73 14.25
N ASN A 126 -12.23 5.03 12.99
CA ASN A 126 -12.87 4.38 11.85
C ASN A 126 -12.54 2.87 11.77
N ILE A 127 -11.29 2.48 12.00
CA ILE A 127 -10.92 1.05 12.03
C ILE A 127 -11.63 0.34 13.18
N PHE A 128 -11.61 0.94 14.36
CA PHE A 128 -12.28 0.39 15.53
C PHE A 128 -13.78 0.24 15.29
N PHE A 129 -14.43 1.27 14.75
CA PHE A 129 -15.86 1.24 14.44
C PHE A 129 -16.21 0.17 13.40
N LEU A 130 -15.41 0.03 12.34
CA LEU A 130 -15.58 -1.02 11.34
C LEU A 130 -15.43 -2.42 11.96
N LEU A 131 -14.34 -2.65 12.71
CA LEU A 131 -14.07 -3.94 13.35
C LEU A 131 -15.14 -4.28 14.40
N PHE A 132 -15.52 -3.31 15.22
CA PHE A 132 -16.57 -3.48 16.23
C PHE A 132 -17.90 -3.85 15.58
N SER A 133 -18.32 -3.11 14.55
CA SER A 133 -19.53 -3.39 13.80
C SER A 133 -19.48 -4.79 13.17
N PHE A 134 -18.35 -5.18 12.60
CA PHE A 134 -18.15 -6.48 11.99
C PHE A 134 -18.18 -7.63 13.01
N ILE A 135 -17.53 -7.46 14.17
CA ILE A 135 -17.57 -8.45 15.26
C ILE A 135 -19.01 -8.63 15.75
N PHE A 136 -19.74 -7.53 16.00
CA PHE A 136 -21.14 -7.58 16.41
C PHE A 136 -22.03 -8.28 15.38
N PHE A 137 -21.78 -8.03 14.08
CA PHE A 137 -22.49 -8.70 13.00
C PHE A 137 -22.28 -10.23 13.02
N ILE A 138 -21.07 -10.70 13.32
CA ILE A 138 -20.78 -12.14 13.40
C ILE A 138 -21.34 -12.76 14.69
N THR A 139 -21.23 -12.07 15.83
CA THR A 139 -21.53 -12.66 17.13
C THR A 139 -23.01 -12.63 17.49
N VAL A 140 -23.75 -11.63 17.01
CA VAL A 140 -25.14 -11.40 17.42
C VAL A 140 -26.07 -11.55 16.21
N ASN A 141 -26.92 -12.58 16.24
CA ASN A 141 -27.84 -12.91 15.16
C ASN A 141 -29.17 -12.12 15.22
N GLU A 142 -29.11 -10.85 15.60
CA GLU A 142 -30.28 -9.98 15.73
C GLU A 142 -30.43 -9.06 14.53
N ASN A 143 -31.67 -8.68 14.19
CA ASN A 143 -31.91 -7.81 13.03
C ASN A 143 -31.32 -6.40 13.20
N TRP A 144 -31.29 -5.88 14.43
CA TRP A 144 -30.74 -4.54 14.70
C TRP A 144 -29.22 -4.47 14.50
N THR A 145 -28.47 -5.56 14.77
CA THR A 145 -27.02 -5.60 14.53
C THR A 145 -26.71 -5.62 13.05
N ARG A 146 -27.52 -6.34 12.25
CA ARG A 146 -27.44 -6.32 10.78
C ARG A 146 -27.71 -4.93 10.23
N TRP A 147 -28.71 -4.22 10.72
CA TRP A 147 -28.96 -2.82 10.35
C TRP A 147 -27.79 -1.90 10.69
N LEU A 148 -27.26 -2.00 11.91
CA LEU A 148 -26.10 -1.23 12.33
C LEU A 148 -24.89 -1.49 11.43
N PHE A 149 -24.67 -2.75 11.03
CA PHE A 149 -23.62 -3.11 10.10
C PHE A 149 -23.85 -2.58 8.68
N ILE A 150 -25.08 -2.65 8.15
CA ILE A 150 -25.44 -2.05 6.84
C ILE A 150 -25.16 -0.54 6.86
N ILE A 151 -25.56 0.17 7.92
CA ILE A 151 -25.34 1.62 8.06
C ILE A 151 -23.84 1.92 8.11
N CYS A 152 -23.08 1.17 8.91
CA CYS A 152 -21.63 1.30 9.03
C CYS A 152 -20.92 1.07 7.69
N LEU A 153 -21.24 -0.03 7.02
CA LEU A 153 -20.67 -0.37 5.72
C LEU A 153 -21.04 0.67 4.65
N SER A 154 -22.28 1.16 4.66
CA SER A 154 -22.74 2.22 3.75
C SER A 154 -22.00 3.54 3.98
N TYR A 155 -21.78 3.92 5.25
CA TYR A 155 -20.95 5.08 5.59
C TYR A 155 -19.54 4.96 5.00
N PHE A 156 -18.88 3.81 5.19
CA PHE A 156 -17.54 3.59 4.65
C PHE A 156 -17.51 3.58 3.13
N TYR A 157 -18.50 2.97 2.48
CA TYR A 157 -18.62 2.95 1.03
C TYR A 157 -18.84 4.35 0.46
N LEU A 158 -19.71 5.17 1.07
CA LEU A 158 -19.93 6.55 0.66
C LEU A 158 -18.69 7.42 0.85
N VAL A 159 -17.98 7.28 1.97
CA VAL A 159 -16.69 7.98 2.18
C VAL A 159 -15.65 7.55 1.15
N TYR A 160 -15.61 6.25 0.81
CA TYR A 160 -14.73 5.73 -0.23
C TYR A 160 -15.08 6.29 -1.61
N LEU A 161 -16.36 6.24 -2.00
CA LEU A 161 -16.88 6.77 -3.27
C LEU A 161 -16.61 8.27 -3.40
N TYR A 162 -16.89 9.06 -2.37
CA TYR A 162 -16.61 10.50 -2.34
C TYR A 162 -15.12 10.79 -2.56
N LYS A 163 -14.23 10.09 -1.84
CA LYS A 163 -12.78 10.24 -2.00
C LYS A 163 -12.31 9.80 -3.38
N PHE A 164 -12.87 8.73 -3.92
CA PHE A 164 -12.56 8.23 -5.25
C PHE A 164 -12.96 9.26 -6.32
N LEU A 165 -14.19 9.76 -6.29
CA LEU A 165 -14.68 10.79 -7.21
C LEU A 165 -13.82 12.05 -7.16
N ILE A 166 -13.56 12.60 -5.97
CA ILE A 166 -12.71 13.80 -5.83
C ILE A 166 -11.32 13.54 -6.39
N LYS A 167 -10.74 12.36 -6.15
CA LYS A 167 -9.43 12.01 -6.69
C LYS A 167 -9.45 11.95 -8.21
N SER A 168 -10.54 11.49 -8.82
CA SER A 168 -10.70 11.40 -10.29
C SER A 168 -10.76 12.76 -10.97
N PHE A 169 -11.26 13.78 -10.29
CA PHE A 169 -11.29 15.15 -10.82
C PHE A 169 -10.05 15.97 -10.45
N LYS A 170 -9.22 15.51 -9.52
CA LYS A 170 -7.98 16.20 -9.14
C LYS A 170 -6.90 15.95 -10.19
N LYS A 171 -6.21 17.03 -10.58
CA LYS A 171 -5.03 16.95 -11.43
C LYS A 171 -3.97 16.05 -10.76
N PRO A 172 -3.27 15.21 -11.53
CA PRO A 172 -2.18 14.41 -10.98
C PRO A 172 -1.05 15.31 -10.47
N THR A 173 -0.88 15.37 -9.16
CA THR A 173 0.29 15.97 -8.52
C THR A 173 1.26 14.88 -8.10
N LEU A 174 2.55 15.09 -8.36
CA LEU A 174 3.61 14.32 -7.69
C LEU A 174 3.65 14.81 -6.23
N PHE A 175 3.63 13.88 -5.27
CA PHE A 175 3.71 14.19 -3.83
C PHE A 175 2.59 15.08 -3.24
N GLY A 176 1.48 15.28 -3.94
CA GLY A 176 0.27 15.86 -3.36
C GLY A 176 0.23 17.39 -3.21
N ALA A 177 1.25 18.13 -3.66
CA ALA A 177 1.29 19.59 -3.64
C ALA A 177 1.31 20.19 -5.06
N ASP A 178 0.85 21.43 -5.23
CA ASP A 178 1.20 22.27 -6.38
C ASP A 178 2.67 22.69 -6.17
N ILE A 179 3.56 21.81 -6.62
CA ILE A 179 4.99 21.92 -6.33
C ILE A 179 5.69 23.00 -7.14
N ASP A 180 5.01 23.55 -8.14
CA ASP A 180 5.56 24.53 -9.07
C ASP A 180 6.16 25.74 -8.34
N GLU A 181 5.47 26.30 -7.34
CA GLU A 181 5.94 27.49 -6.62
C GLU A 181 6.99 27.17 -5.54
N VAL A 182 6.85 26.04 -4.85
CA VAL A 182 7.78 25.63 -3.79
C VAL A 182 9.10 25.14 -4.39
N PHE A 183 9.03 24.33 -5.44
CA PHE A 183 10.21 23.84 -6.13
C PHE A 183 10.91 24.94 -6.93
N SER A 184 10.19 25.85 -7.59
CA SER A 184 10.85 26.97 -8.26
C SER A 184 11.61 27.87 -7.28
N LYS A 185 11.06 28.14 -6.09
CA LYS A 185 11.77 28.86 -5.02
C LYS A 185 13.03 28.11 -4.56
N LEU A 186 12.93 26.80 -4.30
CA LEU A 186 14.05 25.97 -3.86
C LEU A 186 15.11 25.73 -4.96
N ILE A 187 14.71 25.69 -6.23
CA ILE A 187 15.65 25.55 -7.37
C ILE A 187 16.43 26.85 -7.56
N ASN A 188 15.76 28.00 -7.41
CA ASN A 188 16.38 29.31 -7.60
C ASN A 188 17.29 29.70 -6.43
N ASP A 189 16.97 29.24 -5.21
CA ASP A 189 17.74 29.51 -4.01
C ASP A 189 18.69 28.35 -3.69
N LYS A 190 19.92 28.46 -4.21
CA LYS A 190 20.98 27.44 -4.07
C LYS A 190 21.78 27.56 -2.77
N SER A 191 21.30 28.33 -1.80
CA SER A 191 22.03 28.52 -0.54
C SER A 191 21.99 27.25 0.33
N PRO A 192 23.10 26.89 1.01
CA PRO A 192 23.13 25.77 1.94
C PRO A 192 22.09 25.92 3.06
N GLU A 193 21.82 27.16 3.46
CA GLU A 193 20.83 27.51 4.46
C GLU A 193 19.41 27.13 4.03
N ASN A 194 19.09 27.11 2.74
CA ASN A 194 17.74 26.78 2.27
C ASN A 194 17.59 25.35 1.74
N SER A 195 18.67 24.56 1.75
CA SER A 195 18.58 23.12 1.45
C SER A 195 17.77 22.38 2.51
N LEU A 196 16.72 21.68 2.04
CA LEU A 196 15.89 20.84 2.90
C LEU A 196 16.70 19.68 3.49
N VAL A 197 17.64 19.13 2.72
CA VAL A 197 18.44 17.96 3.11
C VAL A 197 19.47 18.34 4.18
N ILE A 198 20.12 19.50 4.03
CA ILE A 198 21.10 19.99 5.02
C ILE A 198 20.42 20.25 6.36
N LYS A 199 19.32 21.00 6.37
CA LYS A 199 18.58 21.36 7.59
C LYS A 199 17.93 20.17 8.30
N SER A 200 17.39 19.20 7.56
CA SER A 200 16.57 18.14 8.16
C SER A 200 17.33 16.85 8.46
N TYR A 201 18.37 16.52 7.68
CA TYR A 201 19.04 15.23 7.76
C TYR A 201 20.51 15.36 8.17
N ILE A 202 21.23 16.36 7.67
CA ILE A 202 22.67 16.48 7.91
C ILE A 202 22.94 17.11 9.28
N ILE A 203 22.32 18.26 9.56
CA ILE A 203 22.47 18.97 10.83
C ILE A 203 21.37 18.51 11.79
N GLN A 204 21.71 17.68 12.78
CA GLN A 204 20.77 17.22 13.80
C GLN A 204 21.11 17.83 15.16
N LYS A 205 20.10 18.19 15.95
CA LYS A 205 20.27 18.73 17.32
C LYS A 205 21.00 17.76 18.25
N GLU A 206 20.89 16.47 17.98
CA GLU A 206 21.58 15.41 18.71
C GLU A 206 23.10 15.43 18.50
N ASP A 207 23.58 16.04 17.41
CA ASP A 207 24.99 16.12 17.10
C ASP A 207 25.73 17.11 18.03
N GLU A 208 25.03 18.05 18.69
CA GLU A 208 25.62 19.04 19.61
C GLU A 208 26.36 18.41 20.81
N LYS A 209 26.11 17.11 21.06
CA LYS A 209 26.73 16.35 22.15
C LYS A 209 27.98 15.56 21.73
N LEU A 210 28.30 15.52 20.43
CA LEU A 210 29.42 14.75 19.90
C LEU A 210 30.70 15.57 19.93
N GLU A 211 31.83 14.89 20.14
CA GLU A 211 33.15 15.49 19.91
C GLU A 211 33.30 15.93 18.44
N GLU A 212 34.02 17.02 18.21
CA GLU A 212 34.12 17.70 16.91
C GLU A 212 34.59 16.78 15.77
N TYR A 213 35.51 15.85 16.08
CA TYR A 213 35.98 14.85 15.13
C TYR A 213 34.89 13.85 14.72
N LEU A 214 34.15 13.29 15.67
CA LEU A 214 33.07 12.33 15.42
C LEU A 214 31.89 13.00 14.71
N LEU A 215 31.61 14.26 15.05
CA LEU A 215 30.60 15.08 14.39
C LEU A 215 30.90 15.27 12.91
N LYS A 216 32.17 15.56 12.57
CA LYS A 216 32.63 15.68 11.18
C LYS A 216 32.44 14.38 10.41
N GLU A 217 32.83 13.24 10.97
CA GLU A 217 32.66 11.93 10.32
C GLU A 217 31.19 11.58 10.08
N VAL A 218 30.33 11.78 11.08
CA VAL A 218 28.89 11.49 10.99
C VAL A 218 28.23 12.35 9.92
N ARG A 219 28.53 13.66 9.87
CA ARG A 219 27.98 14.57 8.87
C ARG A 219 28.44 14.21 7.46
N ILE A 220 29.72 13.91 7.27
CA ILE A 220 30.27 13.44 5.98
C ILE A 220 29.53 12.17 5.52
N LYS A 221 29.35 11.19 6.40
CA LYS A 221 28.65 9.94 6.09
C LYS A 221 27.18 10.19 5.69
N ARG A 222 26.47 11.04 6.44
CA ARG A 222 25.07 11.42 6.11
C ARG A 222 25.00 12.15 4.76
N MET A 223 25.93 13.06 4.48
CA MET A 223 26.02 13.76 3.20
C MET A 223 26.22 12.82 2.02
N LEU A 224 27.12 11.85 2.14
CA LEU A 224 27.38 10.88 1.07
C LEU A 224 26.19 9.97 0.82
N LEU A 225 25.54 9.49 1.89
CA LEU A 225 24.31 8.70 1.78
C LEU A 225 23.18 9.50 1.13
N ALA A 226 23.00 10.76 1.53
CA ALA A 226 21.99 11.65 0.97
C ALA A 226 22.26 11.93 -0.50
N ASN A 227 23.50 12.27 -0.87
CA ASN A 227 23.88 12.53 -2.25
C ASN A 227 23.70 11.28 -3.14
N TYR A 228 24.09 10.10 -2.65
CA TYR A 228 23.84 8.85 -3.35
C TYR A 228 22.35 8.58 -3.56
N ALA A 229 21.52 8.81 -2.52
CA ALA A 229 20.08 8.64 -2.60
C ALA A 229 19.45 9.62 -3.62
N ILE A 230 19.87 10.88 -3.61
CA ILE A 230 19.39 11.91 -4.54
C ILE A 230 19.80 11.58 -5.98
N GLU A 231 21.05 11.16 -6.21
CA GLU A 231 21.52 10.79 -7.54
C GLU A 231 20.79 9.55 -8.09
N LEU A 232 20.57 8.55 -7.23
CA LEU A 232 19.77 7.37 -7.56
C LEU A 232 18.33 7.76 -7.93
N LEU A 233 17.70 8.64 -7.15
CA LEU A 233 16.36 9.13 -7.43
C LEU A 233 16.29 9.94 -8.73
N SER A 234 17.25 10.84 -8.97
CA SER A 234 17.33 11.66 -10.20
C SER A 234 17.52 10.80 -11.46
N LYS A 235 18.46 9.83 -11.43
CA LYS A 235 18.67 8.88 -12.53
C LYS A 235 17.43 8.07 -12.83
N ARG A 236 16.71 7.64 -11.78
CA ARG A 236 15.46 6.90 -11.93
C ARG A 236 14.39 7.81 -12.53
N LEU A 237 14.18 9.01 -12.00
CA LEU A 237 13.19 9.99 -12.48
C LEU A 237 13.35 10.31 -13.98
N ASN A 238 14.58 10.50 -14.46
CA ASN A 238 14.90 10.79 -15.87
C ASN A 238 14.59 9.64 -16.84
N GLY A 239 14.55 8.39 -16.37
CA GLY A 239 14.24 7.22 -17.20
C GLY A 239 12.76 7.07 -17.56
N TYR A 240 11.87 7.92 -17.04
CA TYR A 240 10.43 7.69 -17.13
C TYR A 240 9.72 8.51 -18.21
N LYS A 241 9.08 7.79 -19.14
CA LYS A 241 7.91 8.29 -19.87
C LYS A 241 6.67 8.07 -19.00
N GLY A 242 6.27 9.09 -18.23
CA GLY A 242 5.22 9.01 -17.19
C GLY A 242 3.82 8.59 -17.63
N GLN A 243 3.55 8.54 -18.95
CA GLN A 243 2.24 8.25 -19.55
C GLN A 243 1.61 6.94 -19.06
N GLN A 244 2.35 5.83 -19.20
CA GLN A 244 1.78 4.50 -19.04
C GLN A 244 1.52 4.18 -17.57
N ALA A 245 2.39 4.65 -16.67
CA ALA A 245 2.27 4.37 -15.24
C ALA A 245 1.00 5.01 -14.63
N TYR A 246 0.66 6.24 -15.05
CA TYR A 246 -0.52 6.94 -14.58
C TYR A 246 -1.82 6.25 -15.05
N ILE A 247 -1.92 5.93 -16.33
CA ILE A 247 -3.07 5.21 -16.90
C ILE A 247 -3.25 3.85 -16.21
N ILE A 248 -2.17 3.08 -16.05
CA ILE A 248 -2.21 1.77 -15.38
C ILE A 248 -2.69 1.92 -13.93
N SER A 249 -2.22 2.94 -13.20
CA SER A 249 -2.67 3.21 -11.83
C SER A 249 -4.16 3.52 -11.77
N TRP A 250 -4.71 4.22 -12.76
CA TRP A 250 -6.13 4.56 -12.84
C TRP A 250 -6.99 3.36 -13.19
N ILE A 251 -6.59 2.56 -14.19
CA ILE A 251 -7.28 1.32 -14.53
C ILE A 251 -7.34 0.40 -13.32
N PHE A 252 -6.22 0.25 -12.60
CA PHE A 252 -6.18 -0.53 -11.37
C PHE A 252 -7.11 0.06 -10.30
N GLY A 253 -7.08 1.37 -10.09
CA GLY A 253 -7.98 2.06 -9.14
C GLY A 253 -9.45 1.88 -9.48
N ALA A 254 -9.82 1.97 -10.76
CA ALA A 254 -11.17 1.74 -11.24
C ALA A 254 -11.59 0.28 -11.05
N MET A 255 -10.72 -0.68 -11.35
CA MET A 255 -10.98 -2.11 -11.11
C MET A 255 -11.21 -2.42 -9.63
N MET A 256 -10.41 -1.81 -8.74
CA MET A 256 -10.60 -1.93 -7.30
C MET A 256 -11.90 -1.30 -6.83
N PHE A 257 -12.30 -0.16 -7.41
CA PHE A 257 -13.60 0.46 -7.15
C PHE A 257 -14.73 -0.47 -7.56
N PHE A 258 -14.70 -1.01 -8.78
CA PHE A 258 -15.71 -1.93 -9.29
C PHE A 258 -15.87 -3.17 -8.40
N LEU A 259 -14.75 -3.82 -8.04
CA LEU A 259 -14.77 -4.97 -7.14
C LEU A 259 -15.35 -4.61 -5.76
N SER A 260 -14.96 -3.47 -5.21
CA SER A 260 -15.47 -2.99 -3.91
C SER A 260 -16.98 -2.74 -3.96
N SER A 261 -17.49 -2.20 -5.06
CA SER A 261 -18.92 -1.98 -5.26
C SER A 261 -19.70 -3.29 -5.41
N ILE A 262 -19.18 -4.28 -6.14
CA ILE A 262 -19.79 -5.62 -6.21
C ILE A 262 -19.92 -6.20 -4.81
N ILE A 263 -18.84 -6.19 -4.03
CA ILE A 263 -18.83 -6.74 -2.66
C ILE A 263 -19.82 -5.98 -1.78
N PHE A 264 -19.86 -4.65 -1.88
CA PHE A 264 -20.76 -3.81 -1.11
C PHE A 264 -22.24 -4.10 -1.40
N PHE A 265 -22.66 -4.06 -2.67
CA PHE A 265 -24.06 -4.27 -3.03
C PHE A 265 -24.50 -5.71 -2.85
N TRP A 266 -23.62 -6.69 -3.10
CA TRP A 266 -23.87 -8.09 -2.77
C TRP A 266 -24.21 -8.23 -1.29
N PHE A 267 -23.33 -7.72 -0.45
CA PHE A 267 -23.51 -7.81 0.99
C PHE A 267 -24.76 -7.07 1.45
N LEU A 268 -24.98 -5.84 0.98
CA LEU A 268 -26.13 -5.00 1.36
C LEU A 268 -27.46 -5.69 0.99
N ASN A 269 -27.59 -6.18 -0.24
CA ASN A 269 -28.82 -6.85 -0.69
C ASN A 269 -29.05 -8.18 0.05
N PHE A 270 -27.99 -8.96 0.27
CA PHE A 270 -28.08 -10.21 1.03
C PHE A 270 -28.52 -9.96 2.48
N GLN A 271 -27.99 -8.92 3.14
CA GLN A 271 -28.42 -8.59 4.51
C GLN A 271 -29.84 -8.03 4.57
N LEU A 272 -30.26 -7.21 3.61
CA LEU A 272 -31.65 -6.76 3.53
C LEU A 272 -32.62 -7.94 3.43
N TYR A 273 -32.29 -8.95 2.62
CA TYR A 273 -33.07 -10.19 2.54
C TYR A 273 -33.07 -10.99 3.84
N LYS A 274 -31.92 -11.07 4.53
CA LYS A 274 -31.82 -11.78 5.81
C LYS A 274 -32.59 -11.09 6.94
N ILE A 275 -32.68 -9.75 6.93
CA ILE A 275 -33.46 -8.96 7.90
C ILE A 275 -34.96 -9.20 7.70
N ASP A 276 -35.42 -9.10 6.45
CA ASP A 276 -36.81 -9.34 6.08
C ASP A 276 -36.87 -9.90 4.66
N HIS A 277 -37.34 -11.15 4.55
CA HIS A 277 -37.47 -11.86 3.29
C HIS A 277 -38.43 -11.18 2.32
N SER A 278 -39.40 -10.39 2.81
CA SER A 278 -40.36 -9.66 1.96
C SER A 278 -39.71 -8.53 1.15
N ASN A 279 -38.45 -8.16 1.46
CA ASN A 279 -37.71 -7.18 0.68
C ASN A 279 -37.47 -7.62 -0.76
N PHE A 280 -37.43 -8.92 -1.02
CA PHE A 280 -37.15 -9.50 -2.34
C PHE A 280 -38.10 -10.66 -2.65
N ASN A 281 -38.58 -10.74 -3.90
CA ASN A 281 -39.16 -11.98 -4.41
C ASN A 281 -38.01 -12.90 -4.82
N TYR A 282 -37.79 -13.98 -4.08
CA TYR A 282 -36.69 -14.92 -4.30
C TYR A 282 -37.23 -16.35 -4.51
N THR A 283 -36.85 -16.97 -5.63
CA THR A 283 -37.29 -18.33 -6.00
C THR A 283 -36.15 -19.35 -6.09
N GLY A 284 -34.93 -18.95 -5.73
CA GLY A 284 -33.73 -19.81 -5.84
C GLY A 284 -33.49 -20.72 -4.63
N THR A 285 -32.40 -21.48 -4.72
CA THR A 285 -31.95 -22.43 -3.67
C THR A 285 -30.68 -22.00 -2.95
N SER A 286 -29.80 -21.21 -3.58
CA SER A 286 -28.48 -20.87 -3.06
C SER A 286 -28.38 -19.37 -2.72
N THR A 287 -29.08 -18.97 -1.66
CA THR A 287 -29.32 -17.56 -1.30
C THR A 287 -28.10 -16.64 -1.45
N SER A 288 -26.98 -16.92 -0.78
CA SER A 288 -25.81 -16.01 -0.80
C SER A 288 -25.19 -15.84 -2.18
N PHE A 289 -25.04 -16.92 -2.95
CA PHE A 289 -24.49 -16.90 -4.30
C PHE A 289 -25.45 -16.25 -5.30
N ASP A 290 -26.75 -16.52 -5.18
CA ASP A 290 -27.77 -15.93 -6.03
C ASP A 290 -27.79 -14.41 -5.87
N PHE A 291 -27.60 -13.88 -4.65
CA PHE A 291 -27.47 -12.44 -4.42
C PHE A 291 -26.17 -11.83 -4.99
N LEU A 292 -25.08 -12.61 -5.06
CA LEU A 292 -23.84 -12.17 -5.73
C LEU A 292 -24.06 -12.10 -7.24
N TYR A 293 -24.64 -13.16 -7.81
CA TYR A 293 -25.03 -13.22 -9.22
C TYR A 293 -25.98 -12.09 -9.58
N TYR A 294 -26.98 -11.84 -8.73
CA TYR A 294 -27.90 -10.70 -8.82
C TYR A 294 -27.14 -9.39 -8.94
N THR A 295 -26.26 -9.11 -7.99
CA THR A 295 -25.50 -7.85 -7.98
C THR A 295 -24.65 -7.67 -9.24
N ILE A 296 -23.95 -8.71 -9.70
CA ILE A 296 -23.13 -8.63 -10.91
C ILE A 296 -24.02 -8.31 -12.13
N LYS A 297 -25.14 -9.02 -12.26
CA LYS A 297 -26.07 -8.84 -13.39
C LYS A 297 -26.73 -7.48 -13.36
N THR A 298 -27.21 -7.01 -12.20
CA THR A 298 -27.76 -5.66 -12.02
C THR A 298 -26.73 -4.62 -12.42
N ILE A 299 -25.48 -4.69 -11.96
CA ILE A 299 -24.44 -3.73 -12.36
C ILE A 299 -24.23 -3.74 -13.90
N THR A 300 -24.36 -4.89 -14.56
CA THR A 300 -24.27 -5.02 -16.03
C THR A 300 -25.58 -4.75 -16.80
N PHE A 301 -26.60 -4.18 -16.17
CA PHE A 301 -27.94 -3.95 -16.75
C PHE A 301 -28.66 -5.22 -17.23
N GLY A 302 -28.31 -6.38 -16.68
CA GLY A 302 -29.02 -7.63 -16.93
C GLY A 302 -30.20 -7.80 -15.97
N ASP A 303 -31.36 -8.17 -16.51
CA ASP A 303 -32.51 -8.60 -15.70
C ASP A 303 -32.32 -10.05 -15.23
N ILE A 304 -32.86 -10.36 -14.04
CA ILE A 304 -32.87 -11.71 -13.46
C ILE A 304 -34.25 -11.97 -12.87
N GLU A 305 -34.91 -13.02 -13.36
CA GLU A 305 -36.22 -13.42 -12.84
C GLU A 305 -36.17 -14.01 -11.43
N LEU A 306 -35.02 -14.54 -11.02
CA LEU A 306 -34.81 -15.28 -9.77
C LEU A 306 -34.83 -14.40 -8.50
N ILE A 307 -34.45 -13.13 -8.61
CA ILE A 307 -34.46 -12.14 -7.52
C ILE A 307 -35.06 -10.84 -8.04
N LYS A 308 -36.18 -10.40 -7.47
CA LYS A 308 -36.78 -9.09 -7.78
C LYS A 308 -36.94 -8.23 -6.53
N PRO A 309 -36.43 -6.98 -6.51
CA PRO A 309 -36.57 -6.10 -5.35
C PRO A 309 -38.02 -5.59 -5.22
N ILE A 310 -38.63 -5.83 -4.06
CA ILE A 310 -40.01 -5.40 -3.76
C ILE A 310 -39.98 -4.10 -2.94
N SER A 311 -39.20 -4.08 -1.86
CA SER A 311 -39.21 -2.93 -0.93
C SER A 311 -38.52 -1.70 -1.50
N VAL A 312 -38.88 -0.53 -0.96
CA VAL A 312 -38.29 0.75 -1.36
C VAL A 312 -36.77 0.74 -1.21
N LEU A 313 -36.26 0.19 -0.10
CA LEU A 313 -34.82 0.12 0.15
C LEU A 313 -34.10 -0.81 -0.83
N ALA A 314 -34.69 -1.98 -1.14
CA ALA A 314 -34.14 -2.90 -2.13
C ALA A 314 -34.08 -2.27 -3.53
N ARG A 315 -35.12 -1.51 -3.92
CA ARG A 315 -35.15 -0.78 -5.21
C ARG A 315 -34.16 0.39 -5.26
N ILE A 316 -33.97 1.11 -4.15
CA ILE A 316 -32.92 2.14 -4.06
C ILE A 316 -31.54 1.51 -4.21
N SER A 317 -31.29 0.38 -3.54
CA SER A 317 -30.04 -0.38 -3.68
C SER A 317 -29.78 -0.78 -5.14
N GLU A 318 -30.79 -1.38 -5.79
CA GLU A 318 -30.73 -1.76 -7.20
C GLU A 318 -30.39 -0.55 -8.08
N THR A 319 -31.12 0.55 -7.90
CA THR A 319 -30.91 1.79 -8.65
C THR A 319 -29.49 2.35 -8.45
N CYS A 320 -29.01 2.40 -7.21
CA CYS A 320 -27.63 2.83 -6.89
C CYS A 320 -26.58 1.90 -7.48
N SER A 321 -26.86 0.59 -7.57
CA SER A 321 -25.94 -0.36 -8.19
C SER A 321 -25.80 -0.11 -9.70
N PHE A 322 -26.88 0.26 -10.41
CA PHE A 322 -26.79 0.70 -11.81
C PHE A 322 -25.91 1.94 -11.97
N PHE A 323 -26.04 2.94 -11.09
CA PHE A 323 -25.22 4.14 -11.15
C PHE A 323 -23.72 3.87 -10.99
N THR A 324 -23.35 2.76 -10.35
CA THR A 324 -21.95 2.39 -10.15
C THR A 324 -21.22 2.20 -11.47
N ILE A 325 -21.84 1.55 -12.46
CA ILE A 325 -21.19 1.37 -13.76
C ILE A 325 -21.07 2.70 -14.52
N GLY A 326 -22.05 3.59 -14.36
CA GLY A 326 -21.98 4.96 -14.88
C GLY A 326 -20.82 5.75 -14.29
N ILE A 327 -20.62 5.67 -12.97
CA ILE A 327 -19.47 6.27 -12.28
C ILE A 327 -18.16 5.63 -12.76
N PHE A 328 -18.12 4.30 -12.90
CA PHE A 328 -16.95 3.58 -13.40
C PHE A 328 -16.54 4.05 -14.80
N PHE A 329 -17.49 4.12 -15.74
CA PHE A 329 -17.24 4.66 -17.09
C PHE A 329 -16.82 6.12 -17.07
N LEU A 330 -17.50 6.97 -16.28
CA LEU A 330 -17.15 8.38 -16.15
C LEU A 330 -15.71 8.54 -15.67
N VAL A 331 -15.27 7.76 -14.69
CA VAL A 331 -13.90 7.83 -14.18
C VAL A 331 -12.88 7.37 -15.23
N ILE A 332 -13.17 6.33 -16.01
CA ILE A 332 -12.30 5.92 -17.11
C ILE A 332 -12.17 7.04 -18.14
N VAL A 333 -13.28 7.64 -18.58
CA VAL A 333 -13.28 8.73 -19.57
C VAL A 333 -12.51 9.94 -19.04
N VAL A 334 -12.80 10.38 -17.82
CA VAL A 334 -12.07 11.50 -17.18
C VAL A 334 -10.59 11.18 -17.05
N SER A 335 -10.23 9.94 -16.68
CA SER A 335 -8.84 9.52 -16.57
C SER A 335 -8.11 9.55 -17.91
N ILE A 336 -8.77 9.15 -19.01
CA ILE A 336 -8.22 9.24 -20.36
C ILE A 336 -8.04 10.71 -20.76
N VAL A 337 -9.06 11.54 -20.58
CA VAL A 337 -9.00 12.98 -20.92
C VAL A 337 -7.91 13.71 -20.11
N LEU A 338 -7.80 13.43 -18.81
CA LEU A 338 -6.74 13.98 -17.98
C LEU A 338 -5.37 13.41 -18.35
N SER A 339 -5.28 12.14 -18.72
CA SER A 339 -4.05 11.55 -19.22
C SER A 339 -3.61 12.17 -20.55
N MET A 340 -4.54 12.65 -21.38
CA MET A 340 -4.20 13.39 -22.61
C MET A 340 -3.63 14.78 -22.31
N LYS A 341 -3.94 15.39 -21.16
CA LYS A 341 -3.35 16.66 -20.67
C LYS A 341 -2.02 16.41 -19.93
N GLN A 342 -1.12 15.68 -20.57
CA GLN A 342 0.05 15.07 -19.93
C GLN A 342 1.24 16.01 -19.69
N ASP A 343 1.24 17.19 -20.31
CA ASP A 343 2.37 18.12 -20.29
C ASP A 343 2.77 18.49 -18.87
N LYS A 344 1.79 18.64 -17.97
CA LYS A 344 2.03 18.98 -16.56
C LYS A 344 2.70 17.86 -15.76
N VAL A 345 2.47 16.58 -16.10
CA VAL A 345 3.16 15.47 -15.40
C VAL A 345 4.62 15.40 -15.82
N ASN A 346 4.89 15.58 -17.11
CA ASN A 346 6.26 15.63 -17.63
C ASN A 346 7.01 16.86 -17.06
N GLU A 347 6.33 18.01 -16.97
CA GLU A 347 6.84 19.23 -16.33
C GLU A 347 7.18 18.99 -14.85
N ASN A 348 6.28 18.36 -14.08
CA ASN A 348 6.56 18.03 -12.67
C ASN A 348 7.76 17.07 -12.51
N VAL A 349 7.91 16.08 -13.38
CA VAL A 349 9.07 15.18 -13.36
C VAL A 349 10.35 15.95 -13.67
N LYS A 350 10.31 16.86 -14.65
CA LYS A 350 11.44 17.72 -15.02
C LYS A 350 11.83 18.63 -13.85
N LEU A 351 10.87 19.36 -13.26
CA LEU A 351 11.09 20.22 -12.09
C LEU A 351 11.63 19.44 -10.89
N THR A 352 11.08 18.26 -10.61
CA THR A 352 11.59 17.41 -9.51
C THR A 352 13.02 16.97 -9.77
N THR A 353 13.36 16.62 -11.01
CA THR A 353 14.72 16.23 -11.39
C THR A 353 15.68 17.42 -11.26
N GLU A 354 15.27 18.60 -11.71
CA GLU A 354 16.04 19.84 -11.57
C GLU A 354 16.30 20.17 -10.09
N LEU A 355 15.29 20.02 -9.23
CA LEU A 355 15.43 20.19 -7.78
C LEU A 355 16.41 19.17 -7.19
N MET A 356 16.30 17.88 -7.54
CA MET A 356 17.23 16.85 -7.07
C MET A 356 18.68 17.14 -7.50
N ASN A 357 18.87 17.60 -8.74
CA ASN A 357 20.18 17.99 -9.23
C ASN A 357 20.71 19.24 -8.52
N SER A 358 19.82 20.22 -8.23
CA SER A 358 20.17 21.42 -7.46
C SER A 358 20.61 21.05 -6.04
N GLU A 359 19.83 20.23 -5.33
CA GLU A 359 20.17 19.75 -3.98
C GLU A 359 21.47 18.95 -3.96
N SER A 360 21.71 18.08 -4.97
CA SER A 360 22.99 17.37 -5.11
C SER A 360 24.17 18.33 -5.27
N LEU A 361 24.01 19.39 -6.08
CA LEU A 361 25.03 20.43 -6.22
C LEU A 361 25.24 21.20 -4.92
N THR A 362 24.17 21.60 -4.22
CA THR A 362 24.27 22.29 -2.93
C THR A 362 24.99 21.43 -1.89
N LEU A 363 24.74 20.11 -1.86
CA LEU A 363 25.47 19.18 -1.01
C LEU A 363 26.95 19.09 -1.36
N ILE A 364 27.30 19.04 -2.64
CA ILE A 364 28.69 19.04 -3.11
C ILE A 364 29.39 20.34 -2.67
N THR A 365 28.75 21.48 -2.88
CA THR A 365 29.28 22.80 -2.53
C THR A 365 29.46 22.92 -1.03
N TYR A 366 28.45 22.58 -0.24
CA TYR A 366 28.51 22.60 1.23
C TYR A 366 29.61 21.66 1.75
N MET A 367 29.77 20.47 1.17
CA MET A 367 30.83 19.56 1.57
C MET A 367 32.23 20.14 1.32
N LYS A 368 32.40 20.84 0.18
CA LYS A 368 33.65 21.48 -0.18
C LYS A 368 33.96 22.70 0.70
N GLU A 369 32.95 23.52 0.98
CA GLU A 369 33.08 24.73 1.80
C GLU A 369 33.32 24.42 3.28
N GLU A 370 32.53 23.49 3.86
CA GLU A 370 32.56 23.19 5.29
C GLU A 370 33.67 22.20 5.67
N PHE A 371 33.98 21.23 4.81
CA PHE A 371 34.91 20.14 5.13
C PHE A 371 36.17 20.12 4.26
N GLY A 372 36.25 20.93 3.20
CA GLY A 372 37.39 20.95 2.27
C GLY A 372 37.51 19.69 1.41
N LEU A 373 36.45 18.87 1.32
CA LEU A 373 36.47 17.58 0.65
C LEU A 373 35.65 17.61 -0.64
N GLU A 374 36.15 16.96 -1.70
CA GLU A 374 35.35 16.67 -2.88
C GLU A 374 34.59 15.36 -2.69
N ILE A 375 33.30 15.30 -3.04
CA ILE A 375 32.49 14.07 -2.89
C ILE A 375 33.16 12.86 -3.58
N LYS A 376 33.83 13.07 -4.73
CA LYS A 376 34.56 12.00 -5.43
C LYS A 376 35.77 11.49 -4.65
N SER A 377 36.51 12.37 -3.97
CA SER A 377 37.64 11.95 -3.13
C SER A 377 37.15 11.26 -1.86
N ALA A 378 36.08 11.75 -1.24
CA ALA A 378 35.46 11.14 -0.06
C ALA A 378 34.88 9.73 -0.34
N PHE A 379 34.25 9.51 -1.52
CA PHE A 379 33.84 8.17 -1.96
C PHE A 379 35.05 7.25 -2.21
N GLY A 380 36.15 7.79 -2.75
CA GLY A 380 37.40 7.06 -2.94
C GLY A 380 38.05 6.66 -1.62
N GLU A 381 38.08 7.57 -0.63
CA GLU A 381 38.60 7.32 0.71
C GLU A 381 37.77 6.28 1.47
N ILE A 382 36.44 6.37 1.44
CA ILE A 382 35.58 5.37 2.10
C ILE A 382 35.73 4.00 1.47
N LYS A 383 35.82 3.92 0.14
CA LYS A 383 36.08 2.65 -0.55
C LYS A 383 37.46 2.09 -0.20
N ASN A 384 38.48 2.94 -0.11
CA ASN A 384 39.82 2.56 0.31
C ASN A 384 39.88 2.11 1.79
N ILE A 385 39.09 2.74 2.67
CA ILE A 385 38.98 2.35 4.09
C ILE A 385 38.28 0.99 4.21
N ASP A 386 37.19 0.76 3.47
CA ASP A 386 36.46 -0.52 3.48
C ASP A 386 37.31 -1.67 2.91
N ASP A 387 38.08 -1.40 1.84
CA ASP A 387 39.06 -2.34 1.28
C ASP A 387 40.25 -2.58 2.24
N SER A 388 40.68 -1.57 2.98
CA SER A 388 41.75 -1.68 3.99
C SER A 388 41.29 -2.48 5.21
N LEU A 389 40.06 -2.26 5.69
CA LEU A 389 39.45 -3.02 6.78
C LEU A 389 39.22 -4.49 6.40
N LYS A 390 38.83 -4.77 5.15
CA LYS A 390 38.76 -6.15 4.63
C LYS A 390 40.12 -6.82 4.63
N LYS A 391 41.17 -6.16 4.14
CA LYS A 391 42.53 -6.70 4.17
C LYS A 391 43.02 -6.96 5.59
N LEU A 392 42.72 -6.06 6.52
CA LEU A 392 43.12 -6.18 7.92
C LEU A 392 42.38 -7.35 8.60
N LYS A 393 41.08 -7.52 8.30
CA LYS A 393 40.32 -8.70 8.71
C LYS A 393 40.90 -10.00 8.14
N ASP A 394 41.22 -10.05 6.84
CA ASP A 394 41.82 -11.22 6.20
C ASP A 394 43.22 -11.56 6.77
N ILE A 395 43.95 -10.56 7.27
CA ILE A 395 45.23 -10.76 7.98
C ILE A 395 44.98 -11.33 9.38
N ILE A 396 44.00 -10.80 10.11
CA ILE A 396 43.62 -11.32 11.44
C ILE A 396 43.14 -12.77 11.31
N ASP A 397 42.27 -13.08 10.36
CA ASP A 397 41.74 -14.43 10.07
C ASP A 397 42.82 -15.41 9.54
N LYS A 398 44.02 -14.93 9.21
CA LYS A 398 45.18 -15.76 8.85
C LYS A 398 46.15 -15.98 10.00
N ILE A 399 46.16 -15.08 10.98
CA ILE A 399 47.03 -15.12 12.15
C ILE A 399 46.38 -15.94 13.28
N PHE A 400 45.05 -15.88 13.38
CA PHE A 400 44.22 -16.69 14.25
C PHE A 400 43.52 -17.79 13.45
#